data_AF-A0A7V1GTQ3-F1
#
_entry.id   AF-A0A7V1GTQ3-F1
#
_cell.length_a   1.000
_cell.length_b   1.000
_cell.length_c   1.000
_cell.angle_alpha   90.00
_cell.angle_beta   90.00
_cell.angle_gamma   90.00
#
_symmetry.space_group_name_H-M   'P 1'
#
loop_
_entity.id
_entity.type
_entity.pdbx_description
1 polymer ?
#
loop_
_entity_poly.entity_id
_entity_poly.type
_entity_poly.pdbx_seq_one_letter_code
_entity_poly.pdbx_strand_id
1 'polypeptide(L)'
;MITSLFSAVIVVASLALTLYLITLLFSAAAEPLEQLWEFRRFEQHRQRASQADAWSSAGAFDAALQALRGGFYLHPVRQRRLASEIVNHHAALLARMIALTSELCGGTVRLFSLARADRLLGERAELQRRFLRACDSGNAVQQRDLLQQLDCNARELQQALDQLFAEVQTVVRTRSPMTASMRGH
;
A
#
# COMPACT_ATOMS: atom_id res chain seq x y z
N MET A 1 -26.38 52.52 -28.23
CA MET A 1 -25.55 52.34 -27.02
C MET A 1 -26.09 51.24 -26.10
N ILE A 2 -27.40 51.17 -25.84
CA ILE A 2 -28.03 50.14 -24.97
C ILE A 2 -27.77 48.70 -25.47
N THR A 3 -27.86 48.44 -26.78
CA THR A 3 -27.63 47.11 -27.38
C THR A 3 -26.20 46.58 -27.23
N SER A 4 -25.19 47.46 -27.26
CA SER A 4 -23.78 47.10 -27.03
C SER A 4 -23.51 46.70 -25.58
N LEU A 5 -24.13 47.42 -24.64
CA LEU A 5 -24.08 47.13 -23.21
C LEU A 5 -24.73 45.79 -22.87
N PHE A 6 -25.89 45.49 -23.45
CA PHE A 6 -26.56 44.19 -23.28
C PHE A 6 -25.72 43.03 -23.84
N SER A 7 -25.10 43.20 -25.00
CA SER A 7 -24.21 42.18 -25.59
C SER A 7 -23.01 41.90 -24.69
N ALA A 8 -22.36 42.94 -24.18
CA ALA A 8 -21.22 42.79 -23.27
C ALA A 8 -21.60 42.04 -21.97
N VAL A 9 -22.77 42.34 -21.39
CA VAL A 9 -23.27 41.65 -20.18
C VAL A 9 -23.54 40.17 -20.46
N ILE A 10 -24.13 39.83 -21.62
CA ILE A 10 -24.41 38.43 -21.99
C ILE A 10 -23.11 37.65 -22.17
N VAL A 11 -22.08 38.23 -22.77
CA VAL A 11 -20.77 37.58 -22.94
C VAL A 11 -20.13 37.32 -21.58
N VAL A 12 -20.13 38.31 -20.68
CA VAL A 12 -19.56 38.15 -19.33
C VAL A 12 -20.34 37.10 -18.52
N ALA A 13 -21.67 37.12 -18.57
CA ALA A 13 -22.50 36.13 -17.89
C ALA A 13 -22.29 34.71 -18.44
N SER A 14 -22.17 34.57 -19.76
CA SER A 14 -21.89 33.29 -20.42
C SER A 14 -20.50 32.76 -20.05
N LEU A 15 -19.51 33.64 -19.98
CA LEU A 15 -18.15 33.28 -19.56
C LEU A 15 -18.13 32.82 -18.09
N ALA A 16 -18.80 33.55 -17.20
CA ALA A 16 -18.91 33.20 -15.79
C ALA A 16 -19.62 31.85 -15.58
N LEU A 17 -20.73 31.62 -16.30
CA LEU A 17 -21.46 30.34 -16.26
C LEU A 17 -20.59 29.19 -16.76
N THR A 18 -19.82 29.41 -17.83
CA THR A 18 -18.92 28.38 -18.39
C THR A 18 -17.83 28.02 -17.41
N LEU A 19 -17.17 29.02 -16.78
CA LEU A 19 -16.17 28.78 -15.75
C LEU A 19 -16.76 28.06 -14.54
N TYR A 20 -17.98 28.39 -14.13
CA TYR A 20 -18.69 27.71 -13.05
C TYR A 20 -19.00 26.23 -13.38
N LEU A 21 -19.45 25.95 -14.61
CA LEU A 21 -19.69 24.58 -15.05
C LEU A 21 -18.39 23.77 -15.10
N ILE A 22 -17.29 24.39 -15.54
CA ILE A 22 -15.96 23.75 -15.55
C ILE A 22 -15.52 23.41 -14.13
N THR A 23 -15.59 24.33 -13.18
CA THR A 23 -15.19 24.07 -11.79
C THR A 23 -16.07 23.01 -11.15
N LEU A 24 -17.37 22.99 -11.44
CA LEU A 24 -18.29 21.96 -10.98
C LEU A 24 -17.95 20.58 -11.54
N LEU A 25 -17.59 20.49 -12.83
CA LEU A 25 -17.18 19.26 -13.49
C LEU A 25 -15.88 18.72 -12.91
N PHE A 26 -14.88 19.59 -12.71
CA PHE A 26 -13.60 19.21 -12.09
C PHE A 26 -13.76 18.78 -10.63
N SER A 27 -14.62 19.47 -9.87
CA SER A 27 -14.94 19.11 -8.48
C SER A 27 -15.61 17.73 -8.40
N ALA A 28 -16.58 17.47 -9.26
CA ALA A 28 -17.28 16.18 -9.31
C ALA A 28 -16.39 15.04 -9.84
N ALA A 29 -15.42 15.33 -10.72
CA ALA A 29 -14.51 14.36 -11.28
C ALA A 29 -13.26 14.08 -10.42
N ALA A 30 -12.93 14.94 -9.45
CA ALA A 30 -11.72 14.81 -8.65
C ALA A 30 -11.72 13.52 -7.79
N GLU A 31 -12.80 13.26 -7.05
CA GLU A 31 -12.90 12.07 -6.20
C GLU A 31 -12.83 10.72 -6.94
N PRO A 32 -13.58 10.49 -8.05
CA PRO A 32 -13.49 9.21 -8.75
C PRO A 32 -12.12 9.00 -9.41
N LEU A 33 -11.44 10.08 -9.82
CA LEU A 33 -10.08 9.98 -10.33
C LEU A 33 -9.11 9.56 -9.22
N GLU A 34 -9.14 10.20 -8.05
CA GLU A 34 -8.29 9.81 -6.92
C GLU A 34 -8.47 8.34 -6.55
N GLN A 35 -9.71 7.83 -6.50
CA GLN A 35 -9.99 6.43 -6.21
C GLN A 35 -9.41 5.46 -7.26
N LEU A 36 -9.51 5.80 -8.55
CA LEU A 36 -8.90 4.99 -9.62
C LEU A 36 -7.37 4.99 -9.53
N TRP A 37 -6.77 6.12 -9.14
CA TRP A 37 -5.33 6.22 -8.92
C TRP A 37 -4.87 5.39 -7.72
N GLU A 38 -5.60 5.42 -6.59
CA GLU A 38 -5.34 4.57 -5.43
C GLU A 38 -5.35 3.09 -5.82
N PHE A 39 -6.41 2.66 -6.53
CA PHE A 39 -6.56 1.28 -7.00
C PHE A 39 -5.43 0.85 -7.93
N ARG A 40 -5.09 1.66 -8.95
CA ARG A 40 -3.99 1.34 -9.86
C ARG A 40 -2.65 1.23 -9.14
N ARG A 41 -2.39 2.11 -8.18
CA ARG A 41 -1.16 2.04 -7.37
C ARG A 41 -1.14 0.75 -6.57
N PHE A 42 -2.23 0.41 -5.89
CA PHE A 42 -2.32 -0.86 -5.16
C PHE A 42 -2.10 -2.07 -6.09
N GLU A 43 -2.69 -2.04 -7.28
CA GLU A 43 -2.54 -3.11 -8.26
C GLU A 43 -1.09 -3.31 -8.71
N GLN A 44 -0.32 -2.24 -8.88
CA GLN A 44 1.12 -2.33 -9.17
C GLN A 44 1.89 -3.02 -8.04
N HIS A 45 1.57 -2.72 -6.78
CA HIS A 45 2.18 -3.40 -5.63
C HIS A 45 1.78 -4.88 -5.58
N ARG A 46 0.52 -5.19 -5.87
CA ARG A 46 0.01 -6.56 -5.94
C ARG A 46 0.71 -7.37 -7.04
N GLN A 47 0.90 -6.78 -8.21
CA GLN A 47 1.61 -7.41 -9.34
C GLN A 47 3.09 -7.62 -9.05
N ARG A 48 3.75 -6.71 -8.33
CA ARG A 48 5.14 -6.92 -7.89
C ARG A 48 5.22 -8.11 -6.94
N ALA A 49 4.29 -8.20 -5.98
CA ALA A 49 4.23 -9.33 -5.06
C ALA A 49 3.98 -10.67 -5.75
N SER A 50 3.11 -10.71 -6.78
CA SER A 50 2.80 -11.96 -7.49
C SER A 50 3.99 -12.54 -8.25
N GLN A 51 4.99 -11.72 -8.58
CA GLN A 51 6.23 -12.20 -9.20
C GLN A 51 7.10 -13.01 -8.23
N ALA A 52 6.89 -12.88 -6.91
CA ALA A 52 7.69 -13.58 -5.91
C ALA A 52 7.62 -15.11 -6.07
N ASP A 53 6.45 -15.65 -6.40
CA ASP A 53 6.27 -17.10 -6.58
C ASP A 53 7.08 -17.60 -7.79
N ALA A 54 7.10 -16.82 -8.87
CA ALA A 54 7.90 -17.13 -10.06
C ALA A 54 9.41 -17.10 -9.75
N TRP A 55 9.89 -16.05 -9.06
CA TRP A 55 11.29 -15.96 -8.63
C TRP A 55 11.68 -17.08 -7.67
N SER A 56 10.77 -17.46 -6.76
CA SER A 56 10.97 -18.58 -5.83
C SER A 56 11.15 -19.89 -6.60
N SER A 57 10.26 -20.18 -7.57
CA SER A 57 10.35 -21.38 -8.40
C SER A 57 11.63 -21.44 -9.26
N ALA A 58 12.18 -20.28 -9.63
CA ALA A 58 13.45 -20.16 -10.35
C ALA A 58 14.68 -20.25 -9.43
N GLY A 59 14.51 -20.46 -8.13
CA GLY A 59 15.61 -20.50 -7.15
C GLY A 59 16.22 -19.11 -6.83
N ALA A 60 15.64 -18.03 -7.33
CA ALA A 60 16.10 -16.66 -7.14
C ALA A 60 15.52 -16.07 -5.84
N PHE A 61 15.98 -16.57 -4.69
CA PHE A 61 15.43 -16.19 -3.38
C PHE A 61 15.48 -14.69 -3.10
N ASP A 62 16.63 -14.04 -3.30
CA ASP A 62 16.78 -12.61 -3.01
C ASP A 62 15.81 -11.76 -3.85
N ALA A 63 15.58 -12.15 -5.11
CA ALA A 63 14.61 -11.51 -5.99
C ALA A 63 13.16 -11.75 -5.53
N ALA A 64 12.85 -12.98 -5.11
CA ALA A 64 11.53 -13.31 -4.54
C ALA A 64 11.24 -12.49 -3.28
N LEU A 65 12.24 -12.37 -2.40
CA LEU A 65 12.15 -11.62 -1.15
C LEU A 65 12.00 -10.11 -1.41
N GLN A 66 12.73 -9.56 -2.39
CA GLN A 66 12.60 -8.18 -2.81
C GLN A 66 11.23 -7.89 -3.45
N ALA A 67 10.70 -8.82 -4.25
CA ALA A 67 9.37 -8.74 -4.84
C ALA A 67 8.27 -8.71 -3.75
N LEU A 68 8.39 -9.55 -2.71
CA LEU A 68 7.50 -9.50 -1.54
C LEU A 68 7.60 -8.18 -0.78
N ARG A 69 8.82 -7.67 -0.57
CA ARG A 69 9.03 -6.36 0.10
C ARG A 69 8.36 -5.22 -0.65
N GLY A 70 8.49 -5.20 -1.98
CA GLY A 70 7.82 -4.23 -2.85
C GLY A 70 6.29 -4.37 -2.87
N GLY A 71 5.75 -5.49 -2.39
CA GLY A 71 4.33 -5.78 -2.32
C GLY A 71 3.57 -5.05 -1.21
N PHE A 72 4.25 -4.61 -0.16
CA PHE A 72 3.61 -3.93 0.97
C PHE A 72 3.14 -2.53 0.57
N TYR A 73 1.83 -2.32 0.61
CA TYR A 73 1.20 -1.02 0.34
C TYR A 73 0.96 -0.24 1.64
N LEU A 74 1.68 0.87 1.84
CA LEU A 74 1.66 1.65 3.09
C LEU A 74 1.05 3.05 2.95
N HIS A 75 0.38 3.34 1.82
CA HIS A 75 -0.32 4.60 1.66
C HIS A 75 -1.70 4.55 2.32
N PRO A 76 -2.19 5.66 2.88
CA PRO A 76 -3.58 5.77 3.30
C PRO A 76 -4.49 5.72 2.06
N VAL A 77 -5.66 5.13 2.21
CA VAL A 77 -6.68 5.07 1.13
C VAL A 77 -8.00 5.66 1.60
N ARG A 78 -8.77 6.23 0.69
CA ARG A 78 -10.11 6.76 1.02
C ARG A 78 -11.23 5.77 0.70
N GLN A 79 -10.92 4.72 -0.06
CA GLN A 79 -11.91 3.72 -0.45
C GLN A 79 -11.99 2.54 0.55
N ARG A 80 -13.18 2.30 1.12
CA ARG A 80 -13.39 1.24 2.12
C ARG A 80 -13.15 -0.18 1.60
N ARG A 81 -13.56 -0.46 0.35
CA ARG A 81 -13.30 -1.77 -0.30
C ARG A 81 -11.80 -2.01 -0.46
N LEU A 82 -11.09 -1.04 -1.01
CA LEU A 82 -9.64 -1.10 -1.18
C LEU A 82 -8.90 -1.28 0.16
N ALA A 83 -9.34 -0.58 1.20
CA ALA A 83 -8.77 -0.75 2.55
C ALA A 83 -8.88 -2.21 3.05
N SER A 84 -10.02 -2.87 2.84
CA SER A 84 -10.16 -4.29 3.21
C SER A 84 -9.30 -5.21 2.35
N GLU A 85 -9.19 -4.94 1.05
CA GLU A 85 -8.33 -5.71 0.15
C GLU A 85 -6.85 -5.60 0.53
N ILE A 86 -6.39 -4.40 0.91
CA ILE A 86 -5.03 -4.15 1.37
C ILE A 86 -4.70 -4.98 2.62
N VAL A 87 -5.60 -5.04 3.62
CA VAL A 87 -5.39 -5.83 4.84
C VAL A 87 -5.25 -7.31 4.52
N ASN A 88 -6.12 -7.85 3.67
CA ASN A 88 -6.04 -9.24 3.22
C ASN A 88 -4.75 -9.51 2.44
N HIS A 89 -4.34 -8.56 1.60
CA HIS A 89 -3.08 -8.64 0.85
C HIS A 89 -1.85 -8.63 1.76
N HIS A 90 -1.82 -7.80 2.80
CA HIS A 90 -0.73 -7.80 3.78
C HIS A 90 -0.62 -9.13 4.54
N ALA A 91 -1.75 -9.70 4.96
CA ALA A 91 -1.77 -11.02 5.59
C ALA A 91 -1.25 -12.11 4.63
N ALA A 92 -1.65 -12.06 3.36
CA ALA A 92 -1.16 -12.98 2.33
C ALA A 92 0.36 -12.83 2.09
N LEU A 93 0.89 -11.61 2.08
CA LEU A 93 2.33 -11.36 1.97
C LEU A 93 3.13 -11.95 3.12
N LEU A 94 2.68 -11.75 4.37
CA LEU A 94 3.31 -12.33 5.54
C LEU A 94 3.29 -13.86 5.49
N ALA A 95 2.15 -14.46 5.13
CA ALA A 95 2.02 -15.89 4.99
C ALA A 95 2.98 -16.45 3.92
N ARG A 96 3.08 -15.80 2.76
CA ARG A 96 4.03 -16.18 1.69
C ARG A 96 5.48 -16.10 2.15
N MET A 97 5.85 -15.08 2.90
CA MET A 97 7.21 -14.94 3.42
C MET A 97 7.54 -16.03 4.46
N ILE A 98 6.58 -16.39 5.33
CA ILE A 98 6.75 -17.51 6.27
C ILE A 98 6.91 -18.83 5.51
N ALA A 99 6.09 -19.07 4.48
CA ALA A 99 6.20 -20.26 3.64
C ALA A 99 7.55 -20.33 2.93
N LEU A 100 7.96 -19.25 2.26
CA LEU A 100 9.25 -19.14 1.56
C LEU A 100 10.43 -19.43 2.48
N THR A 101 10.42 -18.87 3.69
CA THR A 101 11.49 -19.12 4.68
C THR A 101 11.47 -20.53 5.25
N SER A 102 10.28 -21.09 5.49
CA SER A 102 10.13 -22.46 5.97
C SER A 102 10.63 -23.48 4.94
N GLU A 103 10.30 -23.30 3.66
CA GLU A 103 10.75 -24.17 2.56
C GLU A 103 12.28 -24.18 2.45
N LEU A 104 12.91 -23.01 2.49
CA LEU A 104 14.37 -22.89 2.34
C LEU A 104 15.15 -23.38 3.54
N CYS A 105 14.59 -23.25 4.75
CA CYS A 105 15.25 -23.65 5.97
C CYS A 105 14.93 -25.10 6.40
N GLY A 106 14.12 -25.82 5.62
CA GLY A 106 13.72 -27.20 5.91
C GLY A 106 12.82 -27.34 7.15
N GLY A 107 12.05 -26.31 7.51
CA GLY A 107 11.15 -26.32 8.66
C GLY A 107 10.85 -24.93 9.23
N THR A 108 10.06 -24.89 10.31
CA THR A 108 9.59 -23.63 10.91
C THR A 108 10.74 -22.82 11.51
N VAL A 109 10.89 -21.57 11.08
CA VAL A 109 11.83 -20.59 11.61
C VAL A 109 11.09 -19.61 12.51
N ARG A 110 11.64 -19.34 13.69
CA ARG A 110 11.16 -18.27 14.55
C ARG A 110 11.71 -16.94 14.06
N LEU A 111 10.85 -16.13 13.44
CA LEU A 111 11.16 -14.76 13.02
C LEU A 111 10.69 -13.80 14.14
N PHE A 112 11.62 -13.24 14.90
CA PHE A 112 11.34 -12.37 16.04
C PHE A 112 10.65 -11.06 15.60
N SER A 113 11.08 -10.50 14.46
CA SER A 113 10.53 -9.25 13.94
C SER A 113 9.13 -9.41 13.34
N LEU A 114 8.69 -10.65 13.09
CA LEU A 114 7.40 -10.95 12.47
C LEU A 114 6.23 -10.50 13.34
N ALA A 115 6.28 -10.81 14.64
CA ALA A 115 5.22 -10.44 15.58
C ALA A 115 5.05 -8.91 15.68
N ARG A 116 6.16 -8.17 15.59
CA ARG A 116 6.13 -6.70 15.56
C ARG A 116 5.50 -6.18 14.28
N ALA A 117 5.87 -6.72 13.12
CA ALA A 117 5.28 -6.32 11.84
C ALA A 117 3.78 -6.63 11.78
N ASP A 118 3.36 -7.80 12.24
CA ASP A 118 1.94 -8.21 12.31
C ASP A 118 1.12 -7.28 13.22
N ARG A 119 1.64 -6.97 14.42
CA ARG A 119 1.00 -6.00 15.32
C ARG A 119 0.83 -4.63 14.68
N LEU A 120 1.88 -4.09 14.05
CA LEU A 120 1.84 -2.78 13.40
C LEU A 120 0.86 -2.74 12.21
N LEU A 121 0.71 -3.86 11.48
CA LEU A 121 -0.29 -4.01 10.43
C LEU A 121 -1.72 -4.05 10.99
N GLY A 122 -1.92 -4.71 12.12
CA GLY A 122 -3.20 -4.69 12.85
C GLY A 122 -3.58 -3.28 13.31
N GLU A 123 -2.64 -2.57 13.93
CA GLU A 123 -2.81 -1.16 14.35
C GLU A 123 -3.11 -0.27 13.13
N ARG A 124 -2.41 -0.47 12.01
CA ARG A 124 -2.66 0.23 10.75
C ARG A 124 -4.09 0.01 10.25
N ALA A 125 -4.57 -1.23 10.24
CA ALA A 125 -5.92 -1.56 9.80
C ALA A 125 -6.99 -0.88 10.67
N GLU A 126 -6.73 -0.72 11.97
CA GLU A 126 -7.59 0.05 12.86
C GLU A 126 -7.55 1.56 12.57
N LEU A 127 -6.36 2.14 12.42
CA LEU A 127 -6.20 3.55 12.06
C LEU A 127 -6.88 3.89 10.73
N GLN A 128 -6.72 3.02 9.73
CA GLN A 128 -7.37 3.15 8.42
C GLN A 128 -8.90 3.11 8.54
N ARG A 129 -9.46 2.24 9.40
CA ARG A 129 -10.91 2.21 9.67
C ARG A 129 -11.40 3.48 10.35
N ARG A 130 -10.64 4.03 11.31
CA ARG A 130 -10.96 5.30 11.97
C ARG A 130 -10.87 6.47 10.98
N PHE A 131 -9.87 6.47 10.11
CA PHE A 131 -9.68 7.48 9.06
C PHE A 131 -10.88 7.51 8.10
N LEU A 132 -11.31 6.35 7.60
CA LEU A 132 -12.49 6.27 6.73
C LEU A 132 -13.76 6.79 7.42
N ARG A 133 -13.97 6.48 8.71
CA ARG A 133 -15.10 7.05 9.46
C ARG A 133 -15.01 8.57 9.61
N ALA A 134 -13.80 9.12 9.75
CA ALA A 134 -13.58 10.56 9.81
C ALA A 134 -13.80 11.23 8.44
N CYS A 135 -13.50 10.53 7.33
CA CYS A 135 -13.88 10.95 5.99
C CYS A 135 -15.40 11.04 5.85
N ASP A 136 -16.12 9.98 6.25
CA ASP A 136 -17.59 9.92 6.17
C ASP A 136 -18.27 10.99 7.04
N SER A 137 -17.68 11.36 8.19
CA SER A 137 -18.24 12.37 9.10
C SER A 137 -17.88 13.82 8.78
N GLY A 138 -16.97 14.06 7.82
CA GLY A 138 -16.53 15.41 7.43
C GLY A 138 -15.64 16.13 8.46
N ASN A 139 -15.13 15.44 9.49
CA ASN A 139 -14.29 16.08 10.52
C ASN A 139 -12.84 16.26 10.04
N ALA A 140 -12.54 17.41 9.44
CA ALA A 140 -11.24 17.71 8.86
C ALA A 140 -10.06 17.69 9.87
N VAL A 141 -10.28 18.09 11.13
CA VAL A 141 -9.24 18.06 12.17
C VAL A 141 -8.88 16.61 12.49
N GLN A 142 -9.89 15.78 12.75
CA GLN A 142 -9.70 14.36 13.03
C GLN A 142 -9.09 13.60 11.85
N GLN A 143 -9.46 13.95 10.62
CA GLN A 143 -8.85 13.38 9.41
C GLN A 143 -7.35 13.67 9.33
N ARG A 144 -6.93 14.92 9.59
CA ARG A 144 -5.51 15.31 9.58
C ARG A 144 -4.71 14.58 10.66
N ASP A 145 -5.26 14.48 11.86
CA ASP A 145 -4.64 13.77 12.97
C ASP A 145 -4.44 12.28 12.65
N LEU A 146 -5.46 11.63 12.08
CA LEU A 146 -5.39 10.23 11.70
C LEU A 146 -4.43 9.98 10.52
N LEU A 147 -4.30 10.93 9.59
CA LEU A 147 -3.29 10.87 8.53
C LEU A 147 -1.87 10.91 9.11
N GLN A 148 -1.60 11.82 10.06
CA GLN A 148 -0.30 11.86 10.73
C GLN A 148 -0.01 10.55 11.48
N GLN A 149 -1.00 9.97 12.16
CA GLN A 149 -0.85 8.68 12.82
C GLN A 149 -0.57 7.55 11.82
N LEU A 150 -1.24 7.54 10.66
CA LEU A 150 -0.98 6.57 9.58
C LEU A 150 0.42 6.71 8.98
N ASP A 151 0.96 7.93 8.88
CA ASP A 151 2.31 8.20 8.39
C ASP A 151 3.38 7.81 9.42
N CYS A 152 3.13 8.04 10.71
CA CYS A 152 3.99 7.53 11.79
C CYS A 152 4.03 6.00 11.80
N ASN A 153 2.85 5.36 11.79
CA ASN A 153 2.74 3.91 11.70
C ASN A 153 3.41 3.35 10.42
N ALA A 154 3.27 4.01 9.27
CA ALA A 154 3.94 3.60 8.03
C ALA A 154 5.47 3.58 8.18
N ARG A 155 6.04 4.60 8.81
CA ARG A 155 7.50 4.66 9.07
C ARG A 155 7.96 3.57 10.02
N GLU A 156 7.24 3.36 11.12
CA GLU A 156 7.55 2.29 12.08
C GLU A 156 7.41 0.89 11.46
N LEU A 157 6.37 0.68 10.65
CA LEU A 157 6.14 -0.56 9.94
C LEU A 157 7.22 -0.79 8.88
N GLN A 158 7.65 0.24 8.16
CA GLN A 158 8.75 0.12 7.23
C GLN A 158 10.05 -0.31 7.94
N GLN A 159 10.37 0.26 9.11
CA GLN A 159 11.51 -0.18 9.91
C GLN A 159 11.36 -1.62 10.40
N ALA A 160 10.18 -2.01 10.86
CA ALA A 160 9.92 -3.38 11.31
C ALA A 160 10.01 -4.40 10.17
N LEU A 161 9.51 -4.05 8.98
CA LEU A 161 9.65 -4.86 7.76
C LEU A 161 11.12 -4.97 7.36
N ASP A 162 11.87 -3.87 7.39
CA ASP A 162 13.30 -3.90 7.05
C ASP A 162 14.10 -4.82 7.99
N GLN A 163 13.79 -4.79 9.29
CA GLN A 163 14.35 -5.73 10.28
C GLN A 163 13.96 -7.18 9.98
N LEU A 164 12.69 -7.42 9.66
CA LEU A 164 12.17 -8.73 9.32
C LEU A 164 12.82 -9.30 8.05
N PHE A 165 12.95 -8.49 7.01
CA PHE A 165 13.62 -8.90 5.77
C PHE A 165 15.11 -9.19 5.99
N ALA A 166 15.79 -8.39 6.81
CA ALA A 166 17.18 -8.65 7.19
C ALA A 166 17.31 -9.96 7.99
N GLU A 167 16.41 -10.21 8.93
CA GLU A 167 16.36 -11.44 9.73
C GLU A 167 16.12 -12.67 8.85
N VAL A 168 15.22 -12.57 7.88
CA VAL A 168 14.99 -13.64 6.91
C VAL A 168 16.26 -13.95 6.10
N GLN A 169 16.97 -12.93 5.62
CA GLN A 169 18.23 -13.12 4.89
C GLN A 169 19.32 -13.76 5.74
N THR A 170 19.46 -13.36 7.02
CA THR A 170 20.48 -13.92 7.91
C THR A 170 20.18 -15.37 8.25
N VAL A 171 18.92 -15.72 8.52
CA VAL A 171 18.53 -17.11 8.77
C VAL A 171 18.80 -17.99 7.55
N VAL A 172 18.41 -17.54 6.35
CA VAL A 172 18.63 -18.32 5.13
C VAL A 172 20.13 -18.51 4.89
N ARG A 173 20.95 -17.45 4.97
CA ARG A 173 22.41 -17.57 4.79
C ARG A 173 23.08 -18.48 5.82
N THR A 174 22.62 -18.49 7.06
CA THR A 174 23.22 -19.31 8.13
C THR A 174 22.79 -20.77 8.09
N ARG A 175 21.60 -21.09 7.55
CA ARG A 175 21.10 -22.46 7.38
C ARG A 175 21.37 -23.07 6.01
N SER A 176 21.65 -22.27 4.99
CA SER A 176 22.06 -22.75 3.66
C SER A 176 23.52 -23.25 3.47
N PRO A 177 24.49 -23.23 4.42
CA PRO A 177 25.84 -23.70 4.12
C PRO A 177 26.00 -25.23 4.08
N MET A 178 24.98 -26.03 4.39
CA MET A 178 25.11 -27.50 4.46
C MET A 178 24.75 -28.28 3.19
N THR A 179 24.08 -27.69 2.19
CA THR A 179 23.72 -28.43 0.96
C THR A 179 24.81 -28.44 -0.12
N ALA A 180 25.84 -27.61 0.00
CA ALA A 180 26.95 -27.57 -0.96
C ALA A 180 28.09 -28.57 -0.64
N SER A 181 28.24 -28.99 0.62
CA SER A 181 29.36 -29.84 1.05
C SER A 181 29.11 -31.35 0.92
N MET A 182 27.89 -31.80 0.55
CA MET A 182 27.55 -33.23 0.44
C MET A 182 27.37 -33.74 -1.00
N ARG A 183 27.64 -32.93 -2.03
CA ARG A 183 27.66 -33.37 -3.44
C ARG A 183 29.07 -33.40 -4.06
N GLY A 184 30.07 -33.60 -3.22
CA GLY A 184 31.47 -33.67 -3.63
C GLY A 184 32.19 -34.85 -2.99
N HIS A 185 31.68 -36.07 -3.22
CA HIS A 185 32.44 -37.32 -3.11
C HIS A 185 31.98 -38.27 -4.21
#